data_AF-A0A820Z652-F1
#
_entry.id   AF-A0A820Z652-F1
#
_cell.length_a   1.000
_cell.length_b   1.000
_cell.length_c   1.000
_cell.angle_alpha   90.00
_cell.angle_beta   90.00
_cell.angle_gamma   90.00
#
_symmetry.space_group_name_H-M   'P 1'
#
loop_
_entity.id
_entity.type
_entity.pdbx_description
1 polymer ?
#
loop_
_entity_poly.entity_id
_entity_poly.type
_entity_poly.pdbx_seq_one_letter_code
_entity_poly.pdbx_strand_id
1 'polypeptide(L)'
;RIGNNFPTIVFNSITYLWVCDTIPFEHEFFIRVAQFFPYLKKLNGMNAESPSFNHVNFQRDIDHSYSIVEYPHLTSLSIMYVHIDYVEQFLLRTKTSLPRLTQLKV
;
A
#
# COMPACT_ATOMS: atom_id res chain seq x y z
N ARG A 1 12.45 -8.51 4.96
CA ARG A 1 11.00 -8.81 4.98
C ARG A 1 10.41 -8.07 6.17
N ILE A 2 9.65 -7.00 5.92
CA ILE A 2 8.92 -6.29 6.98
C ILE A 2 7.49 -6.79 6.90
N GLY A 3 6.96 -7.37 7.99
CA GLY A 3 5.54 -7.74 8.08
C GLY A 3 4.70 -6.52 8.45
N ASN A 4 3.47 -6.73 8.95
CA ASN A 4 2.59 -5.61 9.32
C ASN A 4 3.20 -4.68 10.39
N ASN A 5 4.08 -5.17 11.26
CA ASN A 5 4.68 -4.36 12.33
C ASN A 5 5.95 -3.66 11.86
N PHE A 6 5.90 -2.33 11.81
CA PHE A 6 7.07 -1.48 11.55
C PHE A 6 7.67 -0.99 12.89
N PRO A 7 9.00 -0.93 13.04
CA PRO A 7 9.64 -0.29 14.19
C PRO A 7 9.32 1.22 14.17
N THR A 8 9.42 1.89 15.32
CA THR A 8 9.18 3.35 15.47
C THR A 8 10.19 4.26 14.75
N ILE A 9 10.92 3.72 13.78
CA ILE A 9 12.01 4.37 13.05
C ILE A 9 11.49 4.78 11.68
N VAL A 10 11.66 6.06 11.34
CA VAL A 10 11.37 6.58 10.01
C VAL A 10 12.58 6.37 9.10
N PHE A 11 12.36 5.74 7.96
CA PHE A 11 13.40 5.39 6.99
C PHE A 11 13.57 6.50 5.93
N ASN A 12 14.16 7.62 6.34
CA ASN A 12 14.29 8.81 5.48
C ASN A 12 15.14 8.62 4.21
N SER A 13 16.04 7.64 4.19
CA SER A 13 16.91 7.39 3.02
C SER A 13 16.33 6.38 2.03
N ILE A 14 15.23 5.71 2.38
CA ILE A 14 14.64 4.68 1.53
C ILE A 14 13.74 5.34 0.49
N THR A 15 14.12 5.13 -0.78
CA THR A 15 13.40 5.68 -1.94
C THR A 15 12.78 4.60 -2.81
N TYR A 16 13.07 3.33 -2.53
CA TYR A 16 12.54 2.16 -3.22
C TYR A 16 12.10 1.13 -2.21
N LEU A 17 10.85 0.68 -2.31
CA LEU A 17 10.28 -0.36 -1.47
C LEU A 17 9.67 -1.44 -2.36
N TRP A 18 10.10 -2.68 -2.15
CA TRP A 18 9.47 -3.85 -2.71
C TRP A 18 8.85 -4.68 -1.59
N VAL A 19 7.56 -4.94 -1.71
CA VAL A 19 6.80 -5.76 -0.78
C VAL A 19 6.19 -6.94 -1.52
N CYS A 20 6.33 -8.10 -0.91
CA CYS A 20 5.74 -9.35 -1.36
C CYS A 20 5.17 -10.04 -0.14
N ASP A 21 3.90 -10.38 -0.21
CA ASP A 21 3.21 -11.11 0.84
C ASP A 21 2.31 -12.18 0.22
N THR A 22 1.96 -13.17 1.02
CA THR A 22 0.97 -14.22 0.69
C THR A 22 -0.43 -13.83 1.12
N ILE A 23 -0.52 -12.87 2.04
CA ILE A 23 -1.78 -12.29 2.50
C ILE A 23 -1.91 -10.92 1.85
N PRO A 24 -3.11 -10.57 1.35
CA PRO A 24 -3.26 -9.27 0.75
C PRO A 24 -3.05 -8.08 1.70
N PHE A 25 -2.50 -6.98 1.18
CA PHE A 25 -2.23 -5.77 1.96
C PHE A 25 -3.50 -4.98 2.28
N GLU A 26 -3.74 -4.68 3.56
CA GLU A 26 -4.87 -3.86 4.02
C GLU A 26 -4.60 -2.35 3.84
N HIS A 27 -5.62 -1.51 3.97
CA HIS A 27 -5.45 -0.05 3.88
C HIS A 27 -4.41 0.50 4.88
N GLU A 28 -4.39 -0.07 6.08
CA GLU A 28 -3.45 0.24 7.16
C GLU A 28 -1.99 0.00 6.77
N PHE A 29 -1.72 -0.96 5.87
CA PHE A 29 -0.39 -1.18 5.33
C PHE A 29 0.09 0.06 4.58
N PHE A 30 -0.74 0.63 3.71
CA PHE A 30 -0.41 1.81 2.94
C PHE A 30 -0.26 3.07 3.80
N ILE A 31 -1.05 3.19 4.89
CA ILE A 31 -0.85 4.26 5.88
C ILE A 31 0.57 4.14 6.48
N ARG A 32 0.95 2.93 6.92
CA ARG A 32 2.26 2.68 7.52
C ARG A 32 3.39 2.95 6.51
N VAL A 33 3.23 2.56 5.26
CA VAL A 33 4.25 2.83 4.23
C VAL A 33 4.48 4.34 4.07
N ALA A 34 3.43 5.14 3.98
CA ALA A 34 3.58 6.59 3.88
C ALA A 34 4.25 7.20 5.11
N GLN A 35 3.92 6.71 6.31
CA GLN A 35 4.50 7.18 7.57
C GLN A 35 5.99 6.83 7.73
N PHE A 36 6.37 5.60 7.40
CA PHE A 36 7.73 5.11 7.64
C PHE A 36 8.69 5.39 6.47
N PHE A 37 8.19 5.67 5.27
CA PHE A 37 9.00 5.93 4.08
C PHE A 37 8.59 7.26 3.41
N PRO A 38 8.78 8.41 4.09
CA PRO A 38 8.27 9.70 3.60
C PRO A 38 8.87 10.10 2.24
N TYR A 39 10.09 9.65 1.92
CA TYR A 39 10.78 9.96 0.66
C TYR A 39 10.67 8.84 -0.39
N LEU A 40 9.70 7.94 -0.25
CA LEU A 40 9.51 6.83 -1.18
C LEU A 40 9.20 7.34 -2.59
N LYS A 41 10.00 6.90 -3.57
CA LYS A 41 9.83 7.23 -4.99
C LYS A 41 9.22 6.08 -5.79
N LYS A 42 9.49 4.85 -5.37
CA LYS A 42 9.07 3.65 -6.08
C LYS A 42 8.49 2.63 -5.10
N LEU A 43 7.26 2.22 -5.32
CA LEU A 43 6.58 1.17 -4.56
C LEU A 43 6.19 0.03 -5.50
N ASN A 44 6.72 -1.15 -5.21
CA ASN A 44 6.38 -2.37 -5.93
C ASN A 44 5.70 -3.34 -4.94
N GLY A 45 4.45 -3.67 -5.19
CA GLY A 45 3.68 -4.67 -4.45
C GLY A 45 3.42 -5.91 -5.30
N MET A 46 3.59 -7.07 -4.70
CA MET A 46 3.19 -8.35 -5.27
C MET A 46 2.43 -9.14 -4.22
N ASN A 47 1.33 -9.79 -4.61
CA ASN A 47 0.69 -10.81 -3.78
C ASN A 47 0.97 -12.18 -4.42
N ALA A 48 1.62 -13.06 -3.68
CA ALA A 48 1.83 -14.43 -4.12
C ALA A 48 0.52 -15.20 -3.87
N GLU A 49 -0.20 -15.53 -4.95
CA GLU A 49 -1.47 -16.26 -4.87
C GLU A 49 -1.35 -17.48 -3.95
N SER A 50 -2.03 -17.45 -2.81
CA SER A 50 -2.33 -18.65 -2.03
C SER A 50 -3.72 -19.14 -2.45
N PRO A 51 -3.89 -20.38 -2.92
CA PRO A 51 -5.15 -20.88 -3.50
C PRO A 51 -6.27 -21.13 -2.47
N SER A 52 -6.19 -20.53 -1.29
CA SER A 52 -7.11 -20.83 -0.18
C SER A 52 -7.28 -19.64 0.76
N PHE A 53 -7.91 -18.57 0.28
CA PHE A 53 -8.58 -17.66 1.19
C PHE A 53 -10.03 -17.50 0.73
N ASN A 54 -10.89 -18.26 1.40
CA ASN A 54 -12.30 -17.90 1.51
C ASN A 54 -12.34 -16.43 1.96
N HIS A 55 -13.09 -15.60 1.24
CA HIS A 55 -13.38 -14.23 1.62
C HIS A 55 -13.92 -14.21 3.05
N VAL A 56 -13.03 -14.04 4.03
CA VAL A 56 -13.44 -13.45 5.29
C VAL A 56 -13.71 -12.02 4.89
N ASN A 57 -15.00 -11.69 4.74
CA ASN A 57 -15.45 -10.33 4.56
C ASN A 57 -14.86 -9.51 5.71
N PHE A 58 -13.70 -8.91 5.48
CA PHE A 58 -13.19 -7.82 6.29
C PHE A 58 -14.00 -6.57 5.95
N GLN A 59 -15.32 -6.68 6.13
CA GLN A 59 -16.19 -5.56 6.43
C GLN A 59 -15.89 -5.18 7.89
N ARG A 60 -14.63 -4.81 8.18
CA ARG A 60 -14.40 -3.95 9.33
C ARG A 60 -15.11 -2.66 8.95
N ASP A 61 -16.02 -2.20 9.80
CA ASP A 61 -16.56 -0.85 9.72
C ASP A 61 -15.36 0.09 9.58
N ILE A 62 -15.06 0.48 8.34
CA ILE A 62 -13.94 1.36 8.06
C ILE A 62 -14.42 2.70 8.54
N ASP A 63 -14.07 3.02 9.79
CA ASP A 63 -14.28 4.33 10.37
C ASP A 63 -13.90 5.37 9.32
N HIS A 64 -14.89 6.17 8.89
CA HIS A 64 -14.75 7.09 7.77
C HIS A 64 -13.82 8.29 8.11
N SER A 65 -13.17 8.25 9.28
CA SER A 65 -12.31 9.29 9.82
C SER A 65 -10.85 9.26 9.33
N TYR A 66 -10.42 8.23 8.58
CA TYR A 66 -9.04 8.16 8.09
C TYR A 66 -8.74 9.32 7.12
N SER A 67 -7.76 10.14 7.51
CA SER A 67 -7.24 11.24 6.69
C SER A 67 -6.62 10.72 5.40
N ILE A 68 -6.64 11.54 4.35
CA ILE A 68 -5.99 11.24 3.06
C ILE A 68 -4.51 10.95 3.30
N VAL A 69 -4.05 9.80 2.83
CA VAL A 69 -2.64 9.38 2.89
C VAL A 69 -1.90 9.99 1.71
N GLU A 70 -0.94 10.87 1.96
CA GLU A 70 -0.15 11.49 0.89
C GLU A 70 1.18 10.76 0.66
N TYR A 71 1.49 10.54 -0.61
CA TYR A 71 2.79 10.07 -1.08
C TYR A 71 3.47 11.17 -1.92
N PRO A 72 4.11 12.17 -1.28
CA PRO A 72 4.56 13.39 -1.95
C PRO A 72 5.68 13.16 -2.96
N HIS A 73 6.40 12.04 -2.86
CA HIS A 73 7.58 11.73 -3.67
C HIS A 73 7.41 10.51 -4.57
N LEU A 74 6.27 9.80 -4.49
CA LEU A 74 6.07 8.56 -5.23
C LEU A 74 5.86 8.87 -6.72
N THR A 75 6.78 8.39 -7.55
CA THR A 75 6.77 8.60 -9.00
C THR A 75 6.41 7.33 -9.76
N SER A 76 6.61 6.16 -9.15
CA SER A 76 6.35 4.85 -9.74
C SER A 76 5.63 3.94 -8.76
N LEU A 77 4.50 3.40 -9.21
CA LEU A 77 3.71 2.40 -8.49
C LEU A 77 3.53 1.18 -9.39
N SER A 78 3.94 0.02 -8.90
CA SER A 78 3.63 -1.27 -9.52
C SER A 78 2.91 -2.14 -8.52
N ILE A 79 1.72 -2.61 -8.86
CA ILE A 79 0.99 -3.57 -8.05
C ILE A 79 0.63 -4.75 -8.95
N MET A 80 1.27 -5.90 -8.76
CA MET A 80 1.08 -7.06 -9.63
C MET A 80 0.42 -8.20 -8.84
N TYR A 81 -0.47 -8.95 -9.50
CA TYR A 81 -1.14 -10.12 -8.93
C TYR A 81 -1.96 -9.82 -7.67
N VAL A 82 -2.47 -8.60 -7.54
CA VAL A 82 -3.33 -8.19 -6.42
C VAL A 82 -4.80 -8.32 -6.78
N HIS A 83 -5.64 -8.58 -5.78
CA HIS A 83 -7.09 -8.51 -5.93
C HIS A 83 -7.55 -7.10 -6.34
N ILE A 84 -8.63 -7.01 -7.12
CA ILE A 84 -9.16 -5.75 -7.65
C ILE A 84 -9.55 -4.76 -6.55
N ASP A 85 -10.04 -5.26 -5.41
CA ASP A 85 -10.41 -4.43 -4.25
C ASP A 85 -9.24 -3.57 -3.74
N TYR A 86 -7.98 -3.98 -3.95
CA TYR A 86 -6.80 -3.19 -3.57
C TYR A 86 -6.58 -2.01 -4.50
N VAL A 87 -6.76 -2.23 -5.79
CA VAL A 87 -6.73 -1.17 -6.79
C VAL A 87 -7.82 -0.15 -6.45
N GLU A 88 -9.02 -0.61 -6.06
CA GLU A 88 -10.09 0.27 -5.64
C GLU A 88 -9.77 1.06 -4.37
N GLN A 89 -9.28 0.40 -3.32
CA GLN A 89 -8.99 1.07 -2.05
C GLN A 89 -7.82 2.05 -2.15
N PHE A 90 -6.79 1.71 -2.93
CA PHE A 90 -5.58 2.53 -3.04
C PHE A 90 -5.71 3.64 -4.08
N LEU A 91 -6.33 3.38 -5.24
CA LEU A 91 -6.40 4.32 -6.36
C LEU A 91 -7.76 5.01 -6.53
N LEU A 92 -8.88 4.36 -6.19
CA LEU A 92 -10.20 4.86 -6.55
C LEU A 92 -10.96 5.52 -5.39
N ARG A 93 -10.78 5.06 -4.15
CA ARG A 93 -11.55 5.53 -2.98
C ARG A 93 -11.09 6.87 -2.38
N THR A 94 -10.35 7.71 -3.11
CA THR A 94 -9.87 9.05 -2.69
C THR A 94 -9.07 9.12 -1.39
N LYS A 95 -8.68 7.97 -0.81
CA LYS A 95 -7.91 7.90 0.44
C LYS A 95 -6.41 8.06 0.27
N THR A 96 -5.93 8.13 -0.97
CA THR A 96 -4.51 8.26 -1.28
C THR A 96 -4.29 9.41 -2.24
N SER A 97 -3.36 10.30 -1.91
CA SER A 97 -2.89 11.37 -2.79
C SER A 97 -1.52 11.01 -3.35
N LEU A 98 -1.43 10.95 -4.69
CA LEU A 98 -0.22 10.55 -5.42
C LEU A 98 0.23 11.68 -6.38
N PRO A 99 0.57 12.88 -5.87
CA PRO A 99 0.70 14.10 -6.68
C PRO A 99 1.84 14.07 -7.71
N ARG A 100 2.79 13.14 -7.57
CA ARG A 100 3.95 13.00 -8.46
C ARG A 100 3.97 11.68 -9.23
N LEU A 101 2.88 10.92 -9.22
CA LEU A 101 2.83 9.64 -9.90
C LEU A 101 2.93 9.84 -11.42
N THR A 102 3.94 9.23 -12.02
CA THR A 102 4.18 9.30 -13.48
C THR A 102 4.12 7.92 -14.13
N GLN A 103 4.24 6.86 -13.34
CA GLN A 103 4.25 5.49 -13.82
C GLN A 103 3.33 4.65 -12.93
N LEU A 104 2.30 4.09 -13.54
CA LEU A 104 1.37 3.15 -12.91
C LEU A 104 1.42 1.83 -13.68
N LYS A 105 1.61 0.73 -12.96
CA LYS A 105 1.44 -0.63 -13.46
C LYS A 105 0.53 -1.38 -12.48
N VAL A 106 -0.59 -1.87 -12.98
CA VAL A 106 -1.61 -2.65 -12.26
C VAL A 106 -1.93 -3.90 -13.05
#